data_AF-A0A2V9YT62-F1
#
_entry.id   AF-A0A2V9YT62-F1
#
_cell.length_a   1.000
_cell.length_b   1.000
_cell.length_c   1.000
_cell.angle_alpha   90.00
_cell.angle_beta   90.00
_cell.angle_gamma   90.00
#
_symmetry.space_group_name_H-M   'P 1'
#
loop_
_entity.id
_entity.type
_entity.pdbx_description
1 polymer ?
#
loop_
_entity_poly.entity_id
_entity_poly.type
_entity_poly.pdbx_seq_one_letter_code
_entity_poly.pdbx_strand_id
1 'polypeptide(L)'
;YSSGLTMAVLEIAEEYKKVLWNHGGSSDELFSHGWRYLVGITSPASEYLRALPHWLAEESPALRRICFLYSDRGTFGRQVARGILESAAAVARHSVELVPINLPLENHDI
;
A
#
# COMPACT_ATOMS: atom_id res chain seq x y z
N TYR A 1 -7.89 5.37 -9.53
CA TYR A 1 -6.67 5.53 -8.74
C TYR A 1 -5.46 5.40 -9.66
N SER A 2 -4.55 6.37 -9.65
CA SER A 2 -3.33 6.31 -10.46
C SER A 2 -2.24 7.15 -9.82
N SER A 3 -1.35 6.50 -9.09
CA SER A 3 -0.19 7.17 -8.51
C SER A 3 0.78 7.69 -9.56
N GLY A 4 0.88 7.02 -10.72
CA GLY A 4 1.75 7.47 -11.82
C GLY A 4 1.31 8.83 -12.39
N LEU A 5 0.00 9.03 -12.57
CA LEU A 5 -0.54 10.32 -13.01
C LEU A 5 -0.33 11.40 -11.93
N THR A 6 -0.54 11.06 -10.66
CA THR A 6 -0.29 12.00 -9.57
C THR A 6 1.18 12.43 -9.54
N MET A 7 2.13 11.50 -9.67
CA MET A 7 3.57 11.82 -9.71
C MET A 7 3.91 12.76 -10.86
N ALA A 8 3.41 12.49 -12.06
CA ALA A 8 3.67 13.34 -13.23
C ALA A 8 3.16 14.78 -13.05
N VAL A 9 1.97 14.95 -12.45
CA VAL A 9 1.42 16.29 -12.15
C VAL A 9 2.18 16.96 -11.01
N LEU A 10 2.69 16.18 -10.06
CA LEU A 10 3.37 16.69 -8.88
C LEU A 10 4.69 17.40 -9.22
N GLU A 11 5.45 16.88 -10.18
CA GLU A 11 6.67 17.54 -10.68
C GLU A 11 6.38 18.96 -11.19
N ILE A 12 5.31 19.10 -11.99
CA ILE A 12 4.84 20.39 -12.50
C ILE A 12 4.35 21.26 -11.34
N ALA A 13 3.58 20.71 -10.41
CA ALA A 13 3.06 21.45 -9.27
C ALA A 13 4.19 22.05 -8.41
N GLU A 14 5.27 21.31 -8.18
CA GLU A 14 6.46 21.79 -7.47
C GLU A 14 7.20 22.90 -8.21
N GLU A 15 7.44 22.72 -9.51
CA GLU A 15 8.11 23.72 -10.35
C GLU A 15 7.38 25.06 -10.30
N TYR A 16 6.05 25.02 -10.42
CA TYR A 16 5.20 26.21 -10.47
C TYR A 16 4.68 26.65 -9.09
N LYS A 17 5.13 26.01 -8.00
CA LYS A 17 4.75 26.33 -6.62
C LYS A 17 3.23 26.33 -6.41
N LYS A 18 2.54 25.35 -6.99
CA LYS A 18 1.10 25.16 -6.91
C LYS A 18 0.79 23.98 -6.01
N VAL A 19 -0.14 24.18 -5.07
CA VAL A 19 -0.62 23.09 -4.23
C VAL A 19 -1.33 22.04 -5.10
N LEU A 20 -0.85 20.80 -5.04
CA LEU A 20 -1.53 19.63 -5.59
C LEU A 20 -2.26 18.90 -4.47
N TRP A 21 -3.59 18.87 -4.58
CA TRP A 21 -4.42 18.04 -3.73
C TRP A 21 -4.53 16.62 -4.31
N ASN A 22 -3.74 15.69 -3.77
CA ASN A 22 -3.77 14.30 -4.17
C ASN A 22 -4.91 13.52 -3.50
N HIS A 23 -5.87 13.11 -4.31
CA HIS A 23 -6.96 12.19 -3.93
C HIS A 23 -6.80 10.79 -4.55
N GLY A 24 -5.96 10.63 -5.57
CA GLY A 24 -5.99 9.48 -6.48
C GLY A 24 -4.76 8.57 -6.46
N GLY A 25 -3.66 9.01 -5.83
CA GLY A 25 -2.42 8.26 -5.72
C GLY A 25 -2.15 7.85 -4.28
N SER A 26 -1.74 6.61 -4.06
CA SER A 26 -1.40 6.07 -2.74
C SER A 26 -0.01 5.45 -2.69
N SER A 27 0.77 5.54 -3.78
CA SER A 27 2.12 4.99 -3.80
C SER A 27 2.95 5.61 -2.68
N ASP A 28 3.72 4.79 -1.98
CA ASP A 28 4.58 5.27 -0.89
C ASP A 28 5.64 6.27 -1.40
N GLU A 29 5.99 6.20 -2.69
CA GLU A 29 6.88 7.15 -3.37
C GLU A 29 6.35 8.59 -3.32
N LEU A 30 5.03 8.79 -3.34
CA LEU A 30 4.42 10.12 -3.21
C LEU A 30 4.73 10.76 -1.85
N PHE A 31 5.06 9.98 -0.82
CA PHE A 31 5.22 10.49 0.54
C PHE A 31 6.67 10.51 1.03
N SER A 32 7.62 10.04 0.22
CA SER A 32 9.04 9.89 0.61
C SER A 32 9.96 10.98 0.08
N HIS A 33 9.53 11.79 -0.90
CA HIS A 33 10.41 12.73 -1.61
C HIS A 33 10.39 14.17 -1.06
N GLY A 34 9.75 14.42 0.09
CA GLY A 34 9.75 15.75 0.72
C GLY A 34 9.05 16.85 -0.10
N TRP A 35 8.09 16.47 -0.93
CA TRP A 35 7.28 17.39 -1.72
C TRP A 35 6.64 18.47 -0.83
N ARG A 36 6.87 19.74 -1.17
CA ARG A 36 6.42 20.90 -0.38
C ARG A 36 4.99 21.31 -0.73
N TYR A 37 4.54 21.00 -1.93
CA TYR A 37 3.24 21.41 -2.46
C TYR A 37 2.26 20.23 -2.60
N LEU A 38 2.61 19.04 -2.13
CA LEU A 38 1.71 17.90 -2.09
C LEU A 38 0.86 17.92 -0.81
N VAL A 39 -0.46 17.86 -0.97
CA VAL A 39 -1.40 17.51 0.11
C VAL A 39 -2.06 16.18 -0.25
N GLY A 40 -1.71 15.10 0.46
CA GLY A 40 -2.33 13.78 0.27
C GLY A 40 -3.51 13.56 1.21
N ILE A 41 -4.67 13.18 0.67
CA ILE A 41 -5.78 12.65 1.50
C ILE A 41 -5.59 11.17 1.80
N THR A 42 -5.15 10.44 0.78
CA THR A 42 -5.00 9.00 0.84
C THR A 42 -3.81 8.63 1.72
N SER A 43 -3.98 7.59 2.52
CA SER A 43 -2.84 6.95 3.20
C SER A 43 -1.87 6.39 2.16
N PRO A 44 -0.56 6.30 2.48
CA PRO A 44 0.36 5.49 1.71
C PRO A 44 -0.12 4.04 1.65
N ALA A 45 0.14 3.34 0.55
CA ALA A 45 -0.33 1.99 0.30
C ALA A 45 0.17 1.01 1.37
N SER A 46 1.40 1.18 1.87
CA SER A 46 1.91 0.38 2.99
C SER A 46 1.07 0.48 4.27
N GLU A 47 0.32 1.56 4.45
CA GLU A 47 -0.45 1.79 5.68
C GLU A 47 -1.83 1.14 5.66
N TYR A 48 -2.34 0.71 4.50
CA TYR A 48 -3.73 0.24 4.34
C TYR A 48 -4.08 -0.91 5.29
N LEU A 49 -3.15 -1.85 5.46
CA LEU A 49 -3.33 -3.03 6.31
C LEU A 49 -2.23 -3.14 7.38
N ARG A 50 -1.51 -2.06 7.67
CA ARG A 50 -0.40 -2.09 8.64
C ARG A 50 -0.89 -2.47 10.04
N ALA A 51 -2.10 -2.09 10.44
CA ALA A 51 -2.63 -2.45 11.76
C ALA A 51 -3.05 -3.92 11.89
N LEU A 52 -3.25 -4.63 10.76
CA LEU A 52 -3.86 -5.97 10.77
C LEU A 52 -3.07 -7.01 11.60
N PRO A 53 -1.74 -7.12 11.50
CA PRO A 53 -1.00 -8.09 12.32
C PRO A 53 -1.07 -7.85 13.83
N HIS A 54 -1.21 -6.60 14.27
CA HIS A 54 -1.38 -6.27 15.69
C HIS A 54 -2.76 -6.74 16.17
N TRP A 55 -3.80 -6.36 15.42
CA TRP A 55 -5.18 -6.77 15.73
C TRP A 55 -5.34 -8.30 15.76
N LEU A 56 -4.75 -9.02 14.80
CA LEU A 56 -4.77 -10.49 14.78
C LEU A 56 -4.04 -11.11 15.98
N ALA A 57 -2.99 -10.47 16.49
CA ALA A 57 -2.27 -10.98 17.66
C ALA A 57 -3.08 -10.87 18.96
N GLU A 58 -4.00 -9.91 19.02
CA GLU A 58 -4.92 -9.67 20.13
C GLU A 58 -6.15 -10.58 20.03
N GLU A 59 -6.83 -10.55 18.88
CA GLU A 59 -8.11 -11.26 18.68
C GLU A 59 -7.95 -12.74 18.40
N SER A 60 -6.79 -13.16 17.88
CA SER A 60 -6.52 -14.55 17.54
C SER A 60 -5.12 -14.99 18.01
N PRO A 61 -4.89 -15.09 19.34
CA PRO A 61 -3.56 -15.39 19.88
C PRO A 61 -2.98 -16.76 19.48
N ALA A 62 -3.81 -17.66 18.93
CA ALA A 62 -3.39 -18.96 18.40
C ALA A 62 -2.95 -18.91 16.92
N LEU A 63 -3.23 -17.82 16.20
CA LEU A 63 -2.82 -17.65 14.81
C LEU A 63 -1.28 -17.53 14.73
N ARG A 64 -0.66 -18.26 13.81
CA ARG A 64 0.80 -18.30 13.63
C ARG A 64 1.26 -18.03 12.19
N ARG A 65 0.35 -18.18 11.23
CA ARG A 65 0.66 -18.12 9.79
C ARG A 65 -0.39 -17.26 9.10
N ILE A 66 0.08 -16.33 8.27
CA ILE A 66 -0.75 -15.48 7.43
C ILE A 66 -0.27 -15.69 5.99
N CYS A 67 -1.18 -16.04 5.09
CA CYS A 67 -0.92 -16.02 3.65
C CYS A 67 -1.58 -14.77 3.08
N PHE A 68 -0.80 -13.90 2.44
CA PHE A 68 -1.26 -12.67 1.84
C PHE A 68 -1.13 -12.74 0.33
N LEU A 69 -2.28 -12.82 -0.36
CA LEU A 69 -2.33 -12.83 -1.81
C LEU A 69 -2.50 -11.41 -2.33
N TYR A 70 -1.71 -11.02 -3.33
CA TYR A 70 -1.76 -9.67 -3.88
C TYR A 70 -1.53 -9.68 -5.39
N SER A 71 -2.10 -8.70 -6.09
CA SER A 71 -1.81 -8.50 -7.51
C SER A 71 -0.37 -8.04 -7.70
N ASP A 72 0.37 -8.73 -8.56
CA ASP A 72 1.72 -8.32 -8.96
C ASP A 72 1.70 -7.28 -10.10
N ARG A 73 0.50 -6.90 -10.57
CA ARG A 73 0.35 -5.79 -11.53
C ARG A 73 0.44 -4.44 -10.81
N GLY A 74 1.42 -3.64 -11.22
CA GLY A 74 1.68 -2.33 -10.61
C GLY A 74 2.28 -2.44 -9.20
N THR A 75 2.48 -1.31 -8.52
CA THR A 75 3.18 -1.25 -7.22
C THR A 75 2.27 -1.40 -6.01
N PHE A 76 0.98 -1.10 -6.15
CA PHE A 76 0.04 -1.00 -5.02
C PHE A 76 -0.03 -2.28 -4.19
N GLY A 77 -0.29 -3.43 -4.83
CA GLY A 77 -0.40 -4.72 -4.12
C GLY A 77 0.89 -5.08 -3.36
N ARG A 78 2.05 -4.85 -3.99
CA ARG A 78 3.37 -5.05 -3.37
C ARG A 78 3.59 -4.16 -2.16
N GLN A 79 3.18 -2.89 -2.21
CA GLN A 79 3.35 -1.94 -1.11
C GLN A 79 2.46 -2.29 0.08
N VAL A 80 1.20 -2.66 -0.16
CA VAL A 80 0.32 -3.17 0.90
C VAL A 80 0.91 -4.43 1.54
N ALA A 81 1.36 -5.39 0.72
CA ALA A 81 1.99 -6.63 1.17
C ALA A 81 3.25 -6.35 2.03
N ARG A 82 4.08 -5.39 1.60
CA ARG A 82 5.24 -4.93 2.38
C ARG A 82 4.84 -4.38 3.75
N GLY A 83 3.81 -3.52 3.81
CA GLY A 83 3.35 -2.94 5.07
C GLY A 83 2.87 -3.99 6.08
N ILE A 84 2.21 -5.05 5.61
CA ILE A 84 1.84 -6.20 6.44
C ILE A 84 3.07 -6.96 6.91
N LEU A 85 4.03 -7.23 6.02
CA LEU A 85 5.24 -7.96 6.38
C LEU A 85 6.05 -7.22 7.45
N GLU A 86 6.24 -5.91 7.30
CA GLU A 86 6.90 -5.03 8.28
C GLU A 86 6.17 -5.06 9.63
N SER A 87 4.84 -4.94 9.63
CA SER A 87 4.04 -4.94 10.85
C SER A 87 4.06 -6.31 11.55
N ALA A 88 3.97 -7.40 10.79
CA ALA A 88 4.05 -8.76 11.35
C ALA A 88 5.43 -9.04 11.97
N ALA A 89 6.50 -8.54 11.36
CA ALA A 89 7.86 -8.63 11.91
C ALA A 89 7.97 -7.86 13.23
N ALA A 90 7.33 -6.69 13.35
CA ALA A 90 7.31 -5.91 14.60
C ALA A 90 6.56 -6.62 15.74
N VAL A 91 5.47 -7.34 15.43
CA VAL A 91 4.68 -8.10 16.42
C VAL A 91 5.36 -9.44 16.79
N ALA A 92 6.17 -10.00 15.89
CA ALA A 92 6.91 -11.26 16.08
C ALA A 92 6.06 -12.49 16.48
N ARG A 93 4.76 -12.49 16.17
CA ARG A 93 3.82 -13.61 16.46
C ARG A 93 3.36 -14.40 15.24
N HIS A 94 3.52 -13.80 14.05
CA HIS A 94 3.02 -14.37 12.81
C HIS A 94 4.18 -14.53 11.82
N SER A 95 4.22 -15.67 11.16
CA SER A 95 4.94 -15.80 9.89
C SER A 95 4.00 -15.37 8.76
N VAL A 96 4.54 -14.63 7.79
CA VAL A 96 3.79 -14.11 6.65
C VAL A 96 4.37 -14.69 5.38
N GLU A 97 3.53 -15.32 4.57
CA GLU A 97 3.83 -15.75 3.22
C GLU A 97 3.16 -14.78 2.23
N LEU A 98 3.95 -14.22 1.32
CA LEU A 98 3.48 -13.29 0.30
C LEU A 98 3.34 -14.02 -1.03
N VAL A 99 2.12 -14.07 -1.57
CA VAL A 99 1.81 -14.80 -2.80
C VAL A 99 1.37 -13.83 -3.90
N PRO A 100 2.25 -13.51 -4.87
CA PRO A 100 1.87 -12.71 -6.03
C PRO A 100 0.89 -13.48 -6.92
N ILE A 101 -0.20 -12.85 -7.31
CA ILE A 101 -1.15 -13.37 -8.29
C ILE A 101 -0.91 -12.65 -9.63
N ASN A 102 -0.63 -13.45 -10.66
CA ASN A 102 -0.45 -13.00 -12.05
C ASN A 102 -1.58 -13.43 -12.98
N LEU A 103 -2.64 -14.04 -12.44
CA LEU A 103 -3.76 -14.53 -13.24
C LEU A 103 -4.56 -13.35 -13.80
N PRO A 104 -4.95 -13.37 -15.09
CA PRO A 104 -6.16 -12.67 -15.46
C PRO A 104 -7.27 -13.31 -14.61
N LEU A 105 -7.88 -12.54 -13.72
CA LEU A 105 -9.16 -12.95 -13.16
C LEU A 105 -10.11 -13.00 -14.36
N GLU A 106 -10.27 -14.18 -14.96
CA GLU A 106 -11.43 -14.43 -15.79
C GLU A 106 -12.61 -14.16 -14.87
N ASN A 107 -13.35 -13.09 -15.13
CA ASN A 107 -14.67 -12.92 -14.55
C ASN A 107 -15.51 -14.06 -15.11
N HIS A 108 -15.57 -15.17 -14.37
CA HIS A 108 -16.68 -16.10 -14.49
C HIS A 108 -17.84 -15.37 -13.83
N ASP A 109 -18.57 -14.57 -14.62
CA ASP A 109 -19.82 -13.96 -14.21
C ASP A 109 -20.74 -15.09 -13.71
N ILE A 110 -21.08 -15.05 -12.42
CA ILE A 110 -22.11 -15.88 -11.78
C ILE A 110 -23.40 -15.06 -11.72
#